data_AF-A0A843KB14-F1
#
_entry.id   AF-A0A843KB14-F1
#
_cell.length_a   1.000
_cell.length_b   1.000
_cell.length_c   1.000
_cell.angle_alpha   90.00
_cell.angle_beta   90.00
_cell.angle_gamma   90.00
#
_symmetry.space_group_name_H-M   'P 1'
#
loop_
_entity.id
_entity.type
_entity.pdbx_description
1 polymer ?
#
loop_
_entity_poly.entity_id
_entity_poly.type
_entity_poly.pdbx_seq_one_letter_code
_entity_poly.pdbx_strand_id
1 'polypeptide(L)'
;MSDLAKRCIAELAGTTLLVYFGAGAAAITLMIARGTDTGTPFNIGIGALGGLGDWFAIGMAFAIVIAAVIYSMGRVSGAHVNPAVTIALWATKRFPAGDTGAY
;
A
#
# COMPACT_ATOMS: atom_id res chain seq x y z
N MET A 1 22.36 11.73 7.34
CA MET A 1 20.90 11.71 7.13
C MET A 1 20.63 12.27 5.74
N SER A 2 19.74 11.62 4.98
CA SER A 2 19.19 12.14 3.74
C SER A 2 18.47 13.47 4.00
N ASP A 3 18.59 14.40 3.06
CA ASP A 3 17.85 15.66 3.09
C ASP A 3 16.33 15.42 3.05
N LEU A 4 15.54 16.32 3.64
CA LEU A 4 14.08 16.17 3.75
C LEU A 4 13.43 15.99 2.38
N ALA A 5 13.87 16.73 1.35
CA ALA A 5 13.32 16.59 0.00
C ALA A 5 13.52 15.18 -0.56
N LYS A 6 14.71 14.59 -0.36
CA LYS A 6 15.01 13.21 -0.79
C LYS A 6 14.14 12.19 -0.06
N ARG A 7 13.88 12.43 1.22
CA ARG A 7 13.01 11.59 2.05
C ARG A 7 11.56 11.64 1.58
N CYS A 8 11.01 12.82 1.32
CA CYS A 8 9.66 12.99 0.78
C CYS A 8 9.50 12.36 -0.61
N ILE A 9 10.51 12.45 -1.49
CA ILE A 9 10.49 11.77 -2.79
C ILE A 9 10.45 10.25 -2.61
N ALA A 10 11.16 9.69 -1.63
CA ALA A 10 11.11 8.27 -1.32
C ALA A 10 9.73 7.84 -0.77
N GLU A 11 9.11 8.63 0.12
CA GLU A 11 7.74 8.38 0.60
C GLU A 11 6.71 8.46 -0.53
N LEU A 12 6.83 9.45 -1.42
CA LEU A 12 5.96 9.60 -2.59
C LEU A 12 6.10 8.41 -3.55
N ALA A 13 7.34 8.01 -3.85
CA ALA A 13 7.60 6.85 -4.72
C ALA A 13 7.07 5.56 -4.08
N GLY A 14 7.34 5.33 -2.79
CA GLY A 14 6.86 4.17 -2.06
C GLY A 14 5.33 4.10 -1.98
N THR A 15 4.67 5.21 -1.69
CA THR A 15 3.19 5.30 -1.67
C THR A 15 2.60 5.12 -3.06
N THR A 16 3.25 5.65 -4.10
CA THR A 16 2.85 5.44 -5.50
C THR A 16 2.88 3.95 -5.85
N LEU A 17 3.96 3.25 -5.50
CA LEU A 17 4.11 1.81 -5.74
C LEU A 17 3.04 1.01 -4.97
N LEU A 18 2.83 1.34 -3.68
CA LEU A 18 1.80 0.73 -2.84
C LEU A 18 0.42 0.78 -3.50
N VAL A 19 0.00 1.97 -3.94
CA VAL A 19 -1.32 2.17 -4.56
C VAL A 19 -1.37 1.51 -5.95
N TYR A 20 -0.36 1.74 -6.78
CA TYR A 20 -0.33 1.24 -8.15
C TYR A 20 -0.48 -0.28 -8.21
N PHE A 21 0.31 -1.02 -7.42
CA PHE A 21 0.27 -2.48 -7.45
C PHE A 21 -0.84 -3.06 -6.58
N GLY A 22 -1.02 -2.57 -5.35
CA GLY A 22 -2.00 -3.12 -4.42
C GLY A 22 -3.43 -2.86 -4.88
N ALA A 23 -3.80 -1.58 -5.06
CA ALA A 23 -5.13 -1.24 -5.55
C ALA A 23 -5.32 -1.67 -7.02
N GLY A 24 -4.24 -1.66 -7.82
CA GLY A 24 -4.25 -2.19 -9.18
C GLY A 24 -4.63 -3.67 -9.24
N ALA A 25 -4.13 -4.51 -8.32
CA ALA A 25 -4.51 -5.93 -8.26
C ALA A 25 -6.01 -6.12 -8.01
N ALA A 26 -6.59 -5.33 -7.10
CA ALA A 26 -8.03 -5.36 -6.84
C ALA A 26 -8.84 -4.90 -8.07
N ALA A 27 -8.41 -3.83 -8.74
CA ALA A 27 -9.05 -3.34 -9.96
C ALA A 27 -9.00 -4.39 -11.08
N ILE A 28 -7.85 -5.03 -11.31
CA ILE A 28 -7.69 -6.08 -12.31
C ILE A 28 -8.54 -7.31 -11.98
N THR A 29 -8.63 -7.71 -10.72
CA THR A 29 -9.50 -8.82 -10.28
C THR A 29 -10.95 -8.56 -10.68
N LEU A 30 -11.46 -7.35 -10.42
CA LEU A 30 -12.81 -6.95 -10.82
C LEU A 30 -12.98 -6.88 -12.35
N MET A 31 -11.96 -6.43 -13.09
CA MET A 31 -12.01 -6.37 -14.55
C MET A 31 -12.08 -7.76 -15.19
N ILE A 32 -11.32 -8.73 -14.66
CA ILE A 32 -11.28 -10.10 -15.17
C ILE A 32 -12.55 -10.87 -14.78
N ALA A 33 -13.08 -10.65 -13.57
CA ALA A 33 -14.33 -11.25 -13.11
C ALA A 33 -15.59 -10.56 -13.65
N ARG A 34 -15.46 -9.58 -14.56
CA ARG A 34 -16.62 -8.84 -15.04
C ARG A 34 -17.61 -9.74 -15.78
N GLY A 35 -18.85 -9.77 -15.30
CA GLY A 35 -19.95 -10.53 -15.91
C GLY A 35 -20.09 -11.97 -15.38
N THR A 36 -19.30 -12.36 -14.38
CA THR A 36 -19.46 -13.64 -13.69
C THR A 36 -20.63 -13.60 -12.71
N ASP A 37 -21.35 -14.71 -12.55
CA ASP A 37 -22.35 -14.85 -11.49
C ASP A 37 -21.64 -14.93 -10.13
N THR A 38 -22.00 -14.02 -9.23
CA THR A 38 -21.39 -13.91 -7.90
C THR A 38 -22.13 -14.71 -6.83
N GLY A 39 -23.28 -15.30 -7.17
CA GLY A 39 -24.11 -16.16 -6.31
C GLY A 39 -24.80 -15.43 -5.14
N THR A 40 -24.27 -14.30 -4.68
CA THR A 40 -24.83 -13.50 -3.58
C THR A 40 -24.57 -12.00 -3.80
N PRO A 41 -25.40 -11.10 -3.24
CA PRO A 41 -25.13 -9.66 -3.26
C PRO A 41 -23.89 -9.23 -2.47
N PHE A 42 -23.38 -10.09 -1.57
CA PHE A 42 -22.19 -9.78 -0.78
C PHE A 42 -20.90 -9.92 -1.60
N ASN A 43 -20.87 -10.83 -2.58
CA ASN A 43 -19.75 -10.97 -3.48
C ASN A 43 -19.88 -9.97 -4.63
N ILE A 44 -18.98 -8.98 -4.62
CA ILE A 44 -18.96 -7.87 -5.59
C ILE A 44 -18.10 -8.15 -6.83
N GLY A 45 -17.59 -9.37 -6.98
CA GLY A 45 -16.71 -9.79 -8.09
C GLY A 45 -15.35 -10.31 -7.60
N ILE A 46 -14.81 -9.76 -6.52
CA ILE A 46 -13.59 -10.30 -5.89
C ILE A 46 -13.96 -11.57 -5.12
N GLY A 47 -13.44 -12.69 -5.59
CA GLY A 47 -13.79 -14.03 -5.11
C GLY A 47 -14.83 -14.73 -5.97
N ALA A 48 -15.33 -14.11 -7.05
CA ALA A 48 -16.24 -14.77 -7.98
C ALA A 48 -15.56 -15.86 -8.81
N LEU A 49 -14.27 -15.69 -9.12
CA LEU A 49 -13.48 -16.69 -9.87
C LEU A 49 -12.59 -17.52 -8.94
N GLY A 50 -11.94 -16.89 -7.95
CA GLY A 50 -10.95 -17.56 -7.09
C GLY A 50 -11.38 -17.72 -5.62
N GLY A 51 -12.61 -17.36 -5.25
CA GLY A 51 -13.05 -17.40 -3.85
C GLY A 51 -12.16 -16.58 -2.92
N LEU A 52 -11.81 -17.13 -1.76
CA LEU A 52 -10.83 -16.50 -0.85
C LEU A 52 -9.42 -16.37 -1.45
N GLY A 53 -9.12 -17.12 -2.52
CA GLY A 53 -7.85 -17.01 -3.23
C GLY A 53 -7.64 -15.64 -3.87
N ASP A 54 -8.70 -14.99 -4.37
CA ASP A 54 -8.62 -13.64 -4.94
C ASP A 54 -8.23 -12.61 -3.87
N TRP A 55 -8.82 -12.72 -2.69
CA TRP A 55 -8.50 -11.86 -1.55
C TRP A 55 -7.07 -12.06 -1.06
N PHE A 56 -6.63 -13.32 -0.97
CA PHE A 56 -5.25 -13.63 -0.61
C PHE A 56 -4.27 -13.10 -1.67
N ALA A 57 -4.59 -13.23 -2.96
CA ALA A 57 -3.76 -12.73 -4.05
C ALA A 57 -3.61 -11.20 -4.00
N ILE A 58 -4.71 -10.46 -3.79
CA ILE A 58 -4.67 -9.01 -3.60
C ILE A 58 -3.82 -8.66 -2.37
N GLY A 59 -4.04 -9.33 -1.24
CA GLY A 59 -3.26 -9.13 -0.02
C GLY A 59 -1.76 -9.37 -0.23
N MET A 60 -1.39 -10.41 -0.98
CA MET A 60 -0.01 -10.71 -1.35
C MET A 60 0.59 -9.66 -2.29
N ALA A 61 -0.18 -9.11 -3.22
CA ALA A 61 0.27 -8.00 -4.07
C ALA A 61 0.65 -6.77 -3.22
N PHE A 62 -0.18 -6.40 -2.23
CA PHE A 62 0.16 -5.38 -1.25
C PHE A 62 1.40 -5.75 -0.43
N ALA A 63 1.44 -6.97 0.14
CA ALA A 63 2.50 -7.40 1.04
C ALA A 63 3.89 -7.40 0.38
N ILE A 64 3.98 -7.95 -0.84
CA ILE A 64 5.25 -8.03 -1.58
C ILE A 64 5.76 -6.62 -1.93
N VAL A 65 4.86 -5.73 -2.37
CA VAL A 65 5.23 -4.37 -2.75
C VAL A 65 5.66 -3.55 -1.54
N ILE A 66 4.94 -3.66 -0.42
CA ILE A 66 5.33 -3.03 0.86
C ILE A 66 6.71 -3.53 1.28
N ALA A 67 6.96 -4.85 1.25
CA ALA A 67 8.26 -5.40 1.60
C ALA A 67 9.36 -4.85 0.68
N ALA A 68 9.13 -4.82 -0.63
CA ALA A 68 10.08 -4.27 -1.60
C ALA A 68 10.39 -2.79 -1.33
N VAL A 69 9.38 -1.98 -1.01
CA VAL A 69 9.55 -0.56 -0.66
C VAL A 69 10.34 -0.41 0.64
N ILE A 70 10.06 -1.20 1.68
CA ILE A 70 10.82 -1.16 2.94
C ILE A 70 12.29 -1.51 2.70
N TYR A 71 12.58 -2.59 1.95
CA TYR A 71 13.96 -3.01 1.71
C TYR A 71 14.75 -2.05 0.80
N SER A 72 14.08 -1.37 -0.14
CA SER A 72 14.73 -0.45 -1.08
C SER A 72 14.83 0.99 -0.58
N MET A 73 13.79 1.49 0.12
CA MET A 73 13.64 2.90 0.49
C MET A 73 13.65 3.14 2.01
N GLY A 74 13.54 2.09 2.84
CA GLY A 74 13.51 2.24 4.30
C GLY A 74 14.75 2.92 4.88
N ARG A 75 15.93 2.71 4.29
CA ARG A 75 17.17 3.43 4.70
C ARG A 75 17.18 4.90 4.28
N VAL A 76 16.32 5.30 3.36
CA VAL A 76 16.23 6.68 2.86
C VAL A 76 15.25 7.49 3.69
N SER A 77 13.99 7.06 3.81
CA SER A 77 12.93 7.82 4.50
C SER A 77 12.42 7.18 5.78
N GLY A 78 12.66 5.88 5.99
CA GLY A 78 11.94 5.09 6.99
C GLY A 78 10.76 4.31 6.41
N ALA A 79 10.40 4.55 5.14
CA ALA A 79 9.33 3.89 4.40
C ALA A 79 8.02 3.82 5.20
N HIS A 80 7.51 4.98 5.63
CA HIS A 80 6.23 5.03 6.35
C HIS A 80 5.09 4.65 5.41
N VAL A 81 5.09 5.25 4.20
CA VAL A 81 4.15 5.10 3.08
C VAL A 81 2.68 5.12 3.50
N ASN A 82 2.41 5.74 4.64
CA ASN A 82 1.14 5.71 5.33
C ASN A 82 1.11 6.86 6.37
N PRO A 83 0.19 7.84 6.21
CA PRO A 83 0.04 8.94 7.16
C PRO A 83 -0.25 8.48 8.60
N ALA A 84 -1.00 7.38 8.79
CA ALA A 84 -1.28 6.86 10.12
C ALA A 84 -0.02 6.35 10.82
N VAL A 85 0.92 5.77 10.06
CA VAL A 85 2.23 5.35 10.58
C VAL A 85 3.06 6.57 10.97
N THR A 86 3.13 7.59 10.11
CA THR A 86 3.82 8.85 10.40
C THR A 86 3.27 9.50 11.68
N ILE A 87 1.95 9.62 11.80
CA ILE A 87 1.27 10.19 12.96
C ILE A 87 1.54 9.37 14.23
N ALA A 88 1.51 8.04 14.15
CA ALA A 88 1.78 7.17 15.30
C ALA A 88 3.24 7.30 15.78
N LEU A 89 4.20 7.37 14.87
CA LEU A 89 5.61 7.58 15.20
C LEU A 89 5.85 8.97 15.78
N TRP A 90 5.17 10.00 15.26
CA TRP A 90 5.19 11.34 15.83
C TRP A 90 4.61 11.35 17.26
N ALA A 91 3.42 10.78 17.46
CA ALA A 91 2.74 10.72 18.76
C ALA A 91 3.56 9.99 19.83
N THR A 92 4.39 9.02 19.41
CA THR A 92 5.28 8.25 20.28
C THR A 92 6.71 8.81 20.36
N LYS A 93 6.95 10.02 19.85
CA LYS A 93 8.26 10.71 19.84
C LYS A 93 9.38 9.94 19.12
N ARG A 94 9.01 9.12 18.12
CA ARG A 94 9.92 8.38 17.24
C ARG A 94 10.12 9.04 15.88
N PHE A 95 9.39 10.12 15.60
CA PHE A 95 9.53 10.93 14.38
C PHE A 95 9.43 12.44 14.70
N PRO A 96 10.29 13.29 14.12
CA PRO A 96 10.35 14.71 14.44
C PRO A 96 9.10 15.46 13.94
N ALA A 97 8.50 16.26 14.82
CA ALA A 97 7.28 17.01 14.54
C ALA A 97 7.39 17.98 13.35
N GLY A 98 8.58 18.55 13.11
CA GLY A 98 8.81 19.46 11.99
C GLY A 98 8.75 18.80 10.61
N ASP A 99 9.01 17.48 10.54
CA ASP A 99 8.98 16.72 9.29
C ASP A 99 7.63 16.02 9.08
N THR A 100 6.85 15.81 10.16
CA THR A 100 5.59 15.06 10.15
C THR A 100 4.60 15.53 9.09
N GLY A 101 4.47 16.85 8.90
CA GLY A 101 3.53 17.39 7.92
C GLY A 101 3.92 17.16 6.46
N ALA A 102 5.20 16.86 6.19
CA ALA A 102 5.72 16.65 4.84
C ALA A 102 5.74 15.18 4.41
N TYR A 103 5.45 14.25 5.33
CA TYR A 103 5.46 12.80 5.16
C TYR A 103 4.04 12.24 5.04
#